data_AF-A0A0A3IIU6-F1
#
_entry.id   AF-A0A0A3IIU6-F1
#
_cell.length_a   1.000
_cell.length_b   1.000
_cell.length_c   1.000
_cell.angle_alpha   90.00
_cell.angle_beta   90.00
_cell.angle_gamma   90.00
#
_symmetry.space_group_name_H-M   'P 1'
#
loop_
_entity.id
_entity.type
_entity.pdbx_description
1 polymer ?
#
loop_
_entity_poly.entity_id
_entity_poly.type
_entity_poly.pdbx_seq_one_letter_code
_entity_poly.pdbx_strand_id
1 'polypeptide(L)'
;MHTAGGQNASGQQLLSKSLLEESYSPQAGSKKHGLGWSLSAPDIQPARISHSGVLTNYQTQQDIVPSSGYAVAVLLNSFTPTFEHAYEISSGILQLTEGQEAEVGAAVPTIIDLTLGMITLVYLALGIRGIMRSKKWATKRKHQAAWKYYLRLTPQLIAVIGIGWLFFIVPSLQDNSATIKDAFGLWLAAMIFLTVIFLVACVVTARRIYYRVVLK
;
A
#
# COMPACT_ATOMS: atom_id res chain seq x y z
N MET A 1 -27.71 14.97 2.35
CA MET A 1 -28.27 14.69 1.01
C MET A 1 -28.78 13.26 0.90
N HIS A 2 -27.92 12.25 1.01
CA HIS A 2 -28.30 10.84 0.83
C HIS A 2 -29.34 10.33 1.84
N THR A 3 -29.25 10.73 3.10
CA THR A 3 -30.21 10.39 4.17
C THR A 3 -31.37 11.39 4.28
N ALA A 4 -31.29 12.54 3.61
CA ALA A 4 -32.27 13.63 3.68
C ALA A 4 -33.15 13.70 2.42
N GLY A 5 -33.37 12.57 1.75
CA GLY A 5 -34.22 12.49 0.56
C GLY A 5 -33.76 13.35 -0.62
N GLY A 6 -32.45 13.59 -0.78
CA GLY A 6 -31.90 14.38 -1.88
C GLY A 6 -31.81 15.89 -1.62
N GLN A 7 -32.04 16.34 -0.39
CA GLN A 7 -31.91 17.74 0.00
C GLN A 7 -30.54 18.09 0.60
N ASN A 8 -30.09 19.33 0.42
CA ASN A 8 -28.91 19.86 1.09
C ASN A 8 -29.25 20.37 2.51
N ALA A 9 -28.27 20.96 3.20
CA ALA A 9 -28.44 21.47 4.56
C ALA A 9 -29.43 22.65 4.66
N SER A 10 -29.70 23.38 3.57
CA SER A 10 -30.68 24.47 3.53
C SER A 10 -32.07 24.01 3.09
N GLY A 11 -32.30 22.71 2.91
CA GLY A 11 -33.57 22.14 2.46
C GLY A 11 -33.82 22.26 0.94
N GLN A 12 -32.85 22.75 0.17
CA GLN A 12 -32.96 22.80 -1.29
C GLN A 12 -32.86 21.39 -1.86
N GLN A 13 -33.81 21.03 -2.72
CA GLN A 13 -33.81 19.76 -3.45
C GLN A 13 -32.70 19.77 -4.50
N LEU A 14 -31.70 18.89 -4.37
CA LEU A 14 -30.61 18.72 -5.32
C LEU A 14 -30.81 17.51 -6.25
N LEU A 15 -31.42 16.44 -5.75
CA LEU A 15 -31.82 15.27 -6.53
C LEU A 15 -33.26 14.89 -6.19
N SER A 16 -34.08 14.49 -7.16
CA SER A 16 -35.39 13.91 -6.85
C SER A 16 -35.22 12.58 -6.10
N LYS A 17 -36.27 12.15 -5.38
CA LYS A 17 -36.29 10.85 -4.72
C LYS A 17 -36.07 9.70 -5.70
N SER A 18 -36.65 9.77 -6.89
CA SER A 18 -36.48 8.75 -7.94
C SER A 18 -35.03 8.63 -8.40
N LEU A 19 -34.32 9.74 -8.60
CA LEU A 19 -32.90 9.73 -8.97
C LEU A 19 -32.01 9.21 -7.85
N LEU A 20 -32.40 9.45 -6.60
CA LEU A 20 -31.70 8.92 -5.44
C LEU A 20 -31.84 7.39 -5.34
N GLU A 21 -33.06 6.88 -5.53
CA GLU A 21 -33.34 5.44 -5.58
C GLU A 21 -32.62 4.77 -6.75
N GLU A 22 -32.59 5.40 -7.92
CA GLU A 22 -31.84 4.92 -9.08
C GLU A 22 -30.33 4.87 -8.79
N SER A 23 -29.77 5.87 -8.10
CA SER A 23 -28.35 5.90 -7.73
C SER A 23 -27.94 4.74 -6.83
N TYR A 24 -28.85 4.22 -6.00
CA TYR A 24 -28.61 3.06 -5.13
C TYR A 24 -29.11 1.73 -5.71
N SER A 25 -29.70 1.75 -6.90
CA SER A 25 -30.24 0.56 -7.53
C SER A 25 -29.14 -0.18 -8.29
N PRO A 26 -29.13 -1.53 -8.28
CA PRO A 26 -28.19 -2.31 -9.08
C PRO A 26 -28.23 -1.93 -10.56
N GLN A 27 -27.07 -1.69 -11.16
CA GLN A 27 -26.94 -1.31 -12.56
C GLN A 27 -26.89 -2.55 -13.48
N ALA A 28 -27.22 -2.34 -14.76
CA ALA A 28 -27.14 -3.41 -15.76
C ALA A 28 -25.71 -4.01 -15.80
N GLY A 29 -25.61 -5.33 -15.62
CA GLY A 29 -24.33 -6.04 -15.57
C GLY A 29 -23.63 -6.04 -14.21
N SER A 30 -24.16 -5.36 -13.18
CA SER A 30 -23.60 -5.36 -11.82
C SER A 30 -24.69 -5.39 -10.74
N LYS A 31 -24.84 -6.56 -10.10
CA LYS A 31 -25.79 -6.71 -8.98
C LYS A 31 -25.33 -6.02 -7.68
N LYS A 32 -24.07 -5.61 -7.61
CA LYS A 32 -23.41 -5.07 -6.41
C LYS A 32 -23.03 -3.60 -6.52
N HIS A 33 -23.40 -2.91 -7.60
CA HIS A 33 -23.06 -1.50 -7.77
C HIS A 33 -24.25 -0.70 -8.27
N GLY A 34 -24.45 0.46 -7.66
CA GLY A 34 -25.28 1.55 -8.15
C GLY A 34 -24.46 2.57 -8.94
N LEU A 35 -24.99 3.78 -9.11
CA LEU A 35 -24.28 4.89 -9.73
C LEU A 35 -23.29 5.50 -8.73
N GLY A 36 -22.05 5.00 -8.73
CA GLY A 36 -21.01 5.45 -7.80
C GLY A 36 -21.19 4.95 -6.37
N TRP A 37 -21.89 3.84 -6.18
CA TRP A 37 -22.10 3.19 -4.88
C TRP A 37 -21.88 1.69 -4.99
N SER A 38 -21.32 1.11 -3.94
CA SER A 38 -21.25 -0.32 -3.70
C SER A 38 -22.43 -0.76 -2.83
N LEU A 39 -23.11 -1.81 -3.25
CA LEU A 39 -24.25 -2.40 -2.56
C LEU A 39 -23.79 -3.69 -1.90
N SER A 40 -24.13 -3.86 -0.63
CA SER A 40 -23.88 -5.12 0.08
C SER A 40 -24.46 -6.32 -0.67
N ALA A 41 -23.76 -7.45 -0.60
CA ALA A 41 -24.32 -8.71 -1.05
C ALA A 41 -25.53 -9.13 -0.19
N PRO A 42 -26.46 -9.94 -0.71
CA PRO A 42 -27.71 -10.28 0.00
C PRO A 42 -27.51 -11.00 1.34
N ASP A 43 -26.37 -11.67 1.52
CA ASP A 43 -25.97 -12.40 2.71
C ASP A 43 -25.34 -11.51 3.80
N ILE A 44 -25.03 -10.25 3.47
CA ILE A 44 -24.48 -9.27 4.41
C ILE A 44 -25.63 -8.51 5.08
N GLN A 45 -25.68 -8.55 6.41
CA GLN A 45 -26.64 -7.83 7.23
C GLN A 45 -25.93 -6.89 8.23
N PRO A 46 -26.45 -5.67 8.46
CA PRO A 46 -27.57 -5.07 7.73
C PRO A 46 -27.16 -4.70 6.30
N ALA A 47 -28.14 -4.65 5.38
CA ALA A 47 -27.90 -4.19 4.02
C ALA A 47 -27.39 -2.74 4.03
N ARG A 48 -26.34 -2.46 3.25
CA ARG A 48 -25.65 -1.16 3.22
C ARG A 48 -25.40 -0.67 1.81
N ILE A 49 -25.44 0.65 1.69
CA ILE A 49 -25.00 1.41 0.52
C ILE A 49 -23.70 2.09 0.91
N SER A 50 -22.64 1.85 0.15
CA SER A 50 -21.29 2.15 0.61
C SER A 50 -20.40 2.74 -0.48
N HIS A 51 -19.41 3.52 -0.09
CA HIS A 51 -18.34 3.94 -0.98
C HIS A 51 -17.05 4.09 -0.18
N SER A 52 -15.99 3.44 -0.66
CA SER A 52 -14.66 3.56 -0.09
C SER A 52 -13.83 4.59 -0.86
N GLY A 53 -12.80 5.12 -0.23
CA GLY A 53 -11.84 6.00 -0.88
C GLY A 53 -10.45 5.67 -0.38
N VAL A 54 -9.49 5.65 -1.31
CA VAL A 54 -8.08 5.43 -1.00
C VAL A 54 -7.28 6.46 -1.77
N LEU A 55 -6.44 7.21 -1.04
CA LEU A 55 -5.49 8.11 -1.65
C LEU A 55 -4.21 8.11 -0.82
N THR A 56 -3.15 7.49 -1.32
CA THR A 56 -1.80 7.43 -0.74
C THR A 56 -1.76 7.08 0.75
N ASN A 57 -1.99 8.07 1.63
CA ASN A 57 -1.92 8.01 3.08
C ASN A 57 -3.29 8.17 3.76
N TYR A 58 -4.38 8.19 3.00
CA TYR A 58 -5.75 8.29 3.51
C TYR A 58 -6.58 7.11 3.07
N GLN A 59 -7.41 6.64 4.00
CA GLN A 59 -8.49 5.69 3.74
C GLN A 59 -9.80 6.31 4.20
N THR A 60 -10.85 6.17 3.40
CA THR A 60 -12.20 6.54 3.78
C THR A 60 -13.16 5.40 3.55
N GLN A 61 -14.15 5.33 4.40
CA GLN A 61 -15.32 4.51 4.19
C GLN A 61 -16.55 5.35 4.52
N GLN A 62 -17.55 5.29 3.65
CA GLN A 62 -18.88 5.78 3.93
C GLN A 62 -19.86 4.63 3.79
N ASP A 63 -20.70 4.43 4.80
CA ASP A 63 -21.77 3.44 4.82
C ASP A 63 -23.10 4.11 5.20
N ILE A 64 -24.18 3.67 4.56
CA ILE A 64 -25.55 4.07 4.88
C ILE A 64 -26.34 2.76 5.04
N VAL A 65 -27.03 2.63 6.17
CA VAL A 65 -27.91 1.49 6.47
C VAL A 65 -29.36 1.94 6.34
N PRO A 66 -30.06 1.61 5.22
CA PRO A 66 -31.39 2.15 4.97
C PRO A 66 -32.44 1.73 6.00
N SER A 67 -32.31 0.53 6.58
CA SER A 67 -33.28 -0.03 7.52
C SER A 67 -33.33 0.72 8.86
N SER A 68 -32.16 1.12 9.39
CA SER A 68 -32.06 1.85 10.65
C SER A 68 -31.91 3.36 10.46
N GLY A 69 -31.58 3.81 9.25
CA GLY A 69 -31.35 5.23 8.93
C GLY A 69 -29.98 5.75 9.37
N TYR A 70 -29.14 4.90 9.97
CA TYR A 70 -27.78 5.27 10.34
C TYR A 70 -26.89 5.46 9.11
N ALA A 71 -25.95 6.38 9.23
CA ALA A 71 -24.85 6.55 8.29
C ALA A 71 -23.56 6.72 9.08
N VAL A 72 -22.52 6.00 8.64
CA VAL A 72 -21.19 6.02 9.24
C VAL A 72 -20.21 6.53 8.21
N ALA A 73 -19.34 7.43 8.63
CA ALA A 73 -18.23 7.92 7.83
C ALA A 73 -16.94 7.78 8.64
N VAL A 74 -15.98 7.05 8.09
CA VAL A 74 -14.65 6.86 8.68
C VAL A 74 -13.63 7.48 7.75
N LEU A 75 -12.77 8.33 8.32
CA LEU A 75 -11.60 8.90 7.63
C LEU A 75 -10.37 8.60 8.49
N LEU A 76 -9.41 7.93 7.88
CA LEU A 76 -8.12 7.63 8.47
C LEU A 76 -7.04 8.43 7.74
N ASN A 77 -6.11 9.01 8.48
CA ASN A 77 -4.87 9.62 7.97
C ASN A 77 -3.72 8.60 7.92
N SER A 78 -4.08 7.33 7.73
CA SER A 78 -3.17 6.21 7.59
C SER A 78 -3.66 5.29 6.47
N PHE A 79 -2.73 4.63 5.80
CA PHE A 79 -3.00 3.62 4.78
C PHE A 79 -2.07 2.42 4.98
N THR A 80 -2.59 1.22 4.74
CA THR A 80 -1.79 0.02 4.51
C THR A 80 -2.32 -0.69 3.27
N PRO A 81 -1.47 -1.18 2.36
CA PRO A 81 -1.92 -1.89 1.15
C PRO A 81 -2.54 -3.25 1.45
N THR A 82 -2.36 -3.75 2.67
CA THR A 82 -2.68 -5.14 3.04
C THR A 82 -4.05 -5.28 3.70
N PHE A 83 -4.72 -4.17 4.03
CA PHE A 83 -5.95 -4.19 4.80
C PHE A 83 -6.74 -2.87 4.70
N GLU A 84 -8.07 -2.97 4.62
CA GLU A 84 -9.00 -1.82 4.54
C GLU A 84 -9.53 -1.44 5.92
N HIS A 85 -8.72 -0.72 6.72
CA HIS A 85 -9.09 -0.39 8.10
C HIS A 85 -10.36 0.45 8.20
N ALA A 86 -10.57 1.39 7.27
CA ALA A 86 -11.74 2.26 7.32
C ALA A 86 -13.05 1.45 7.19
N TYR A 87 -13.06 0.42 6.34
CA TYR A 87 -14.20 -0.46 6.16
C TYR A 87 -14.49 -1.31 7.40
N GLU A 88 -13.46 -1.88 8.03
CA GLU A 88 -13.63 -2.71 9.24
C GLU A 88 -14.09 -1.86 10.44
N ILE A 89 -13.52 -0.67 10.61
CA ILE A 89 -13.96 0.27 11.65
C ILE A 89 -15.43 0.66 11.42
N SER A 90 -15.82 0.96 10.18
CA SER A 90 -17.21 1.28 9.86
C SER A 90 -18.15 0.11 10.15
N SER A 91 -17.75 -1.11 9.77
CA SER A 91 -18.50 -2.34 10.03
C SER A 91 -18.66 -2.60 11.53
N GLY A 92 -17.60 -2.42 12.33
CA GLY A 92 -17.66 -2.54 13.78
C GLY A 92 -18.56 -1.48 14.43
N ILE A 93 -18.53 -0.23 13.96
CA ILE A 93 -19.47 0.81 14.43
C ILE A 93 -20.90 0.40 14.13
N LEU A 94 -21.19 -0.09 12.92
CA LEU A 94 -22.53 -0.56 12.54
C LEU A 94 -22.99 -1.73 13.41
N GLN A 95 -22.13 -2.72 13.68
CA GLN A 95 -22.43 -3.82 14.60
C GLN A 95 -22.85 -3.29 15.98
N LEU A 96 -22.09 -2.34 16.53
CA LEU A 96 -22.42 -1.70 17.81
C LEU A 96 -23.76 -0.95 17.76
N THR A 97 -24.09 -0.28 16.65
CA THR A 97 -25.40 0.41 16.51
C THR A 97 -26.59 -0.54 16.47
N GLU A 98 -26.39 -1.77 16.01
CA GLU A 98 -27.40 -2.83 15.97
C GLU A 98 -27.42 -3.69 17.25
N GLY A 99 -26.67 -3.27 18.29
CA GLY A 99 -26.60 -3.96 19.58
C GLY A 99 -25.74 -5.24 19.57
N GLN A 100 -24.91 -5.43 18.55
CA GLN A 100 -23.96 -6.54 18.44
C GLN A 100 -22.60 -6.14 19.01
N GLU A 101 -21.77 -7.12 19.35
CA GLU A 101 -20.36 -6.87 19.67
C GLU A 101 -19.56 -6.66 18.38
N ALA A 102 -18.64 -5.69 18.39
CA ALA A 102 -17.75 -5.45 17.26
C ALA A 102 -16.70 -6.57 17.15
N GLU A 103 -16.58 -7.17 15.96
CA GLU A 103 -15.52 -8.14 15.70
C GLU A 103 -14.15 -7.45 15.66
N VAL A 104 -13.22 -7.92 16.51
CA VAL A 104 -11.85 -7.42 16.53
C VAL A 104 -10.96 -8.41 15.77
N GLY A 105 -10.63 -8.06 14.53
CA GLY A 105 -9.73 -8.84 13.69
C GLY A 105 -8.29 -8.88 14.21
N ALA A 106 -7.49 -9.82 13.68
CA ALA A 106 -6.06 -9.89 13.98
C ALA A 106 -5.31 -8.67 13.41
N ALA A 107 -4.25 -8.23 14.10
CA ALA A 107 -3.38 -7.13 13.69
C ALA A 107 -2.42 -7.51 12.53
N VAL A 108 -2.96 -8.08 11.45
CA VAL A 108 -2.21 -8.60 10.30
C VAL A 108 -1.27 -7.55 9.68
N PRO A 109 -1.70 -6.30 9.42
CA PRO A 109 -0.80 -5.27 8.87
C PRO A 109 0.40 -5.00 9.77
N THR A 110 0.17 -4.91 11.08
CA THR A 110 1.25 -4.71 12.06
C THR A 110 2.23 -5.87 12.05
N ILE A 111 1.74 -7.12 11.98
CA ILE A 111 2.60 -8.30 11.91
C ILE A 111 3.45 -8.27 10.63
N ILE A 112 2.87 -7.90 9.48
CA ILE A 112 3.58 -7.80 8.21
C ILE A 112 4.68 -6.73 8.30
N ASP A 113 4.37 -5.54 8.81
CA ASP A 113 5.33 -4.44 8.93
C ASP A 113 6.47 -4.77 9.89
N LEU A 114 6.17 -5.40 11.03
CA LEU A 114 7.19 -5.88 11.96
C LEU A 114 8.07 -6.96 11.34
N THR A 115 7.48 -7.86 10.56
CA THR A 115 8.23 -8.91 9.83
C THR A 115 9.18 -8.28 8.79
N LEU A 116 8.70 -7.30 8.01
CA LEU A 116 9.54 -6.54 7.08
C LEU A 116 10.64 -5.77 7.81
N GLY A 117 10.35 -5.19 8.97
CA GLY A 117 11.33 -4.54 9.82
C GLY A 117 12.45 -5.50 10.25
N MET A 118 12.08 -6.69 10.74
CA MET A 118 13.04 -7.73 11.10
C MET A 118 13.89 -8.21 9.91
N ILE A 119 13.26 -8.44 8.76
CA ILE A 119 13.98 -8.82 7.52
C ILE A 119 14.95 -7.71 7.11
N THR A 120 14.55 -6.45 7.24
CA THR A 120 15.41 -5.29 6.94
C THR A 120 16.65 -5.26 7.82
N LEU A 121 16.51 -5.50 9.13
CA LEU A 121 17.64 -5.56 10.05
C LEU A 121 18.58 -6.73 9.74
N VAL A 122 18.03 -7.91 9.46
CA VAL A 122 18.82 -9.08 9.05
C VAL A 122 19.59 -8.79 7.75
N TYR A 123 18.92 -8.22 6.75
CA TYR A 123 19.53 -7.85 5.49
C TYR A 123 20.65 -6.81 5.69
N LEU A 124 20.41 -5.79 6.51
CA LEU A 124 21.40 -4.77 6.83
C LEU A 124 22.64 -5.38 7.51
N ALA A 125 22.47 -6.27 8.48
CA ALA A 125 23.57 -6.97 9.15
C ALA A 125 24.40 -7.82 8.17
N LEU A 126 23.73 -8.56 7.28
CA LEU A 126 24.38 -9.33 6.21
C LEU A 126 25.09 -8.40 5.20
N GLY A 127 24.49 -7.26 4.89
CA GLY A 127 25.04 -6.20 4.06
C GLY A 127 26.34 -5.64 4.62
N ILE A 128 26.33 -5.23 5.89
CA ILE A 128 27.53 -4.75 6.63
C ILE A 128 28.63 -5.81 6.60
N ARG A 129 28.29 -7.07 6.91
CA ARG A 129 29.25 -8.19 6.82
C ARG A 129 29.79 -8.37 5.40
N GLY A 130 28.95 -8.19 4.38
CA GLY A 130 29.32 -8.21 2.97
C GLY A 130 30.32 -7.09 2.62
N ILE A 131 30.05 -5.87 3.07
CA ILE A 131 30.89 -4.67 2.91
C ILE A 131 32.27 -4.89 3.55
N MET A 132 32.32 -5.35 4.80
CA MET A 132 33.56 -5.65 5.51
C MET A 132 34.39 -6.73 4.81
N ARG A 133 33.72 -7.72 4.21
CA ARG A 133 34.37 -8.84 3.50
C ARG A 133 34.72 -8.53 2.05
N SER A 134 34.37 -7.35 1.51
CA SER A 134 34.59 -6.99 0.10
C SER A 134 36.05 -7.11 -0.33
N LYS A 135 37.00 -6.69 0.52
CA LYS A 135 38.45 -6.84 0.22
C LYS A 135 38.83 -8.30 0.04
N LYS A 136 38.57 -9.14 1.05
CA LYS A 136 38.85 -10.58 1.02
C LYS A 136 38.14 -11.29 -0.13
N TRP A 137 36.91 -10.88 -0.45
CA TRP A 137 36.13 -11.43 -1.56
C TRP A 137 36.79 -11.13 -2.92
N ALA A 138 37.26 -9.90 -3.12
CA ALA A 138 37.95 -9.46 -4.34
C ALA A 138 39.35 -10.11 -4.46
N THR A 139 40.15 -10.14 -3.38
CA THR A 139 41.49 -10.76 -3.38
C THR A 139 41.43 -12.23 -3.76
N LYS A 140 40.51 -13.01 -3.17
CA LYS A 140 40.31 -14.43 -3.50
C LYS A 140 39.99 -14.69 -4.98
N ARG A 141 39.60 -13.65 -5.72
CA ARG A 141 39.17 -13.73 -7.12
C ARG A 141 40.07 -12.94 -8.05
N LYS A 142 41.23 -12.45 -7.57
CA LYS A 142 42.18 -11.64 -8.38
C LYS A 142 42.55 -12.34 -9.69
N HIS A 143 42.83 -13.64 -9.66
CA HIS A 143 43.24 -14.43 -10.82
C HIS A 143 42.08 -14.90 -11.73
N GLN A 144 40.83 -14.61 -11.40
CA GLN A 144 39.70 -14.99 -12.27
C GLN A 144 39.57 -14.01 -13.45
N ALA A 145 39.14 -14.55 -14.59
CA ALA A 145 38.77 -13.77 -15.77
C ALA A 145 37.72 -12.69 -15.41
N ALA A 146 37.86 -11.50 -16.00
CA ALA A 146 37.03 -10.34 -15.66
C ALA A 146 35.53 -10.61 -15.84
N TRP A 147 35.13 -11.32 -16.90
CA TRP A 147 33.72 -11.63 -17.15
C TRP A 147 33.09 -12.49 -16.03
N LYS A 148 33.80 -13.50 -15.52
CA LYS A 148 33.32 -14.33 -14.38
C LYS A 148 33.21 -13.52 -13.08
N TYR A 149 34.06 -12.50 -12.94
CA TYR A 149 34.01 -11.58 -11.80
C TYR A 149 32.75 -10.72 -11.83
N TYR A 150 32.47 -10.08 -12.96
CA TYR A 150 31.30 -9.21 -13.13
C TYR A 150 29.99 -9.98 -13.16
N LEU A 151 29.95 -11.19 -13.73
CA LEU A 151 28.77 -12.06 -13.65
C LEU A 151 28.40 -12.43 -12.21
N ARG A 152 29.34 -12.44 -11.28
CA ARG A 152 29.05 -12.68 -9.84
C ARG A 152 28.54 -11.45 -9.10
N LEU A 153 28.61 -10.28 -9.74
CA LEU A 153 28.00 -9.05 -9.23
C LEU A 153 26.54 -8.90 -9.70
N THR A 154 26.05 -9.79 -10.58
CA THR A 154 24.71 -9.66 -11.16
C THR A 154 23.59 -9.57 -10.13
N PRO A 155 23.58 -10.30 -8.99
CA PRO A 155 22.49 -10.15 -8.03
C PRO A 155 22.46 -8.75 -7.40
N GLN A 156 23.63 -8.16 -7.15
CA GLN A 156 23.70 -6.79 -6.63
C GLN A 156 23.35 -5.77 -7.72
N LEU A 157 23.79 -5.99 -8.96
CA LEU A 157 23.48 -5.10 -10.09
C LEU A 157 21.98 -5.10 -10.41
N ILE A 158 21.31 -6.25 -10.35
CA ILE A 158 19.85 -6.34 -10.52
C ILE A 158 19.15 -5.52 -9.43
N ALA A 159 19.58 -5.61 -8.18
CA ALA A 159 19.01 -4.81 -7.09
C ALA A 159 19.24 -3.31 -7.30
N VAL A 160 20.45 -2.89 -7.68
CA VAL A 160 20.77 -1.47 -7.95
C VAL A 160 19.96 -0.94 -9.13
N ILE A 161 19.94 -1.66 -10.25
CA ILE A 161 19.25 -1.22 -11.46
C ILE A 161 17.74 -1.24 -11.24
N GLY A 162 17.18 -2.32 -10.71
CA GLY A 162 15.74 -2.47 -10.51
C GLY A 162 15.18 -1.45 -9.51
N ILE A 163 15.79 -1.34 -8.33
CA ILE A 163 15.33 -0.40 -7.30
C ILE A 163 15.67 1.04 -7.69
N GLY A 164 16.84 1.27 -8.30
CA GLY A 164 17.20 2.59 -8.83
C GLY A 164 16.23 3.05 -9.93
N TRP A 165 15.83 2.15 -10.84
CA TRP A 165 14.82 2.44 -11.84
C TRP A 165 13.47 2.79 -11.18
N LEU A 166 13.04 2.00 -10.20
CA LEU A 166 11.81 2.27 -9.45
C LEU A 166 11.83 3.63 -8.73
N PHE A 167 12.97 4.02 -8.15
CA PHE A 167 13.06 5.25 -7.36
C PHE A 167 13.32 6.50 -8.19
N PHE A 168 14.08 6.39 -9.27
CA PHE A 168 14.57 7.56 -10.00
C PHE A 168 14.00 7.69 -11.41
N ILE A 169 13.55 6.60 -12.03
CA ILE A 169 13.04 6.62 -13.41
C ILE A 169 11.52 6.60 -13.42
N VAL A 170 10.88 5.71 -12.65
CA VAL A 170 9.42 5.61 -12.61
C VAL A 170 8.77 6.96 -12.26
N PRO A 171 9.20 7.70 -11.22
CA PRO A 171 8.60 8.99 -10.88
C PRO A 171 8.87 10.09 -11.92
N SER A 172 9.83 9.90 -12.83
CA SER A 172 10.17 10.88 -13.88
C SER A 172 9.54 10.56 -15.23
N LEU A 173 8.74 9.49 -15.33
CA LEU A 173 8.05 9.15 -16.57
C LEU A 173 7.04 10.26 -16.92
N GLN A 174 6.90 10.53 -18.22
CA GLN A 174 5.94 11.51 -18.71
C GLN A 174 4.51 11.14 -18.26
N ASP A 175 3.74 12.16 -17.88
CA ASP A 175 2.36 12.02 -17.38
C ASP A 175 2.21 11.19 -16.10
N ASN A 176 3.31 10.96 -15.37
CA ASN A 176 3.26 10.33 -14.05
C ASN A 176 3.09 11.39 -12.95
N SER A 177 1.95 11.33 -12.24
CA SER A 177 1.67 12.18 -11.08
C SER A 177 2.21 11.59 -9.76
N ALA A 178 2.60 10.30 -9.76
CA ALA A 178 3.07 9.63 -8.55
C ALA A 178 4.53 10.01 -8.24
N THR A 179 4.75 10.40 -6.98
CA THR A 179 6.07 10.78 -6.48
C THR A 179 6.65 9.68 -5.58
N ILE A 180 7.96 9.79 -5.28
CA ILE A 180 8.59 8.95 -4.26
C ILE A 180 7.89 9.12 -2.91
N LYS A 181 7.43 10.34 -2.59
CA LYS A 181 6.71 10.59 -1.33
C LYS A 181 5.41 9.79 -1.26
N ASP A 182 4.73 9.64 -2.39
CA ASP A 182 3.51 8.82 -2.47
C ASP A 182 3.82 7.35 -2.20
N ALA A 183 4.92 6.82 -2.77
CA ALA A 183 5.33 5.45 -2.49
C ALA A 183 5.65 5.21 -1.00
N PHE A 184 6.30 6.17 -0.34
CA PHE A 184 6.55 6.11 1.11
C PHE A 184 5.27 6.28 1.95
N GLY A 185 4.32 7.08 1.48
CA GLY A 185 2.99 7.21 2.09
C GLY A 185 2.14 5.95 1.94
N LEU A 186 2.33 5.22 0.84
CA LEU A 186 1.62 3.97 0.53
C LEU A 186 2.11 2.80 1.40
N TRP A 187 3.43 2.58 1.51
CA TRP A 187 3.98 1.50 2.33
C TRP A 187 5.38 1.78 2.87
N LEU A 188 5.43 2.50 3.99
CA LEU A 188 6.68 2.94 4.61
C LEU A 188 7.66 1.79 4.90
N ALA A 189 7.20 0.69 5.50
CA ALA A 189 8.06 -0.44 5.86
C ALA A 189 8.73 -1.09 4.64
N ALA A 190 7.98 -1.33 3.56
CA ALA A 190 8.51 -1.88 2.32
C ALA A 190 9.49 -0.91 1.65
N MET A 191 9.19 0.39 1.65
CA MET A 191 10.07 1.40 1.04
C MET A 191 11.39 1.57 1.79
N ILE A 192 11.38 1.49 3.13
CA ILE A 192 12.60 1.44 3.94
C ILE A 192 13.42 0.19 3.59
N PHE A 193 12.77 -0.97 3.50
CA PHE A 193 13.45 -2.21 3.14
C PHE A 193 14.14 -2.12 1.77
N LEU A 194 13.43 -1.64 0.75
CA LEU A 194 13.99 -1.45 -0.60
C LEU A 194 15.14 -0.44 -0.60
N THR A 195 15.03 0.65 0.15
CA THR A 195 16.09 1.65 0.30
C THR A 195 17.35 1.02 0.90
N VAL A 196 17.20 0.20 1.94
CA VAL A 196 18.33 -0.51 2.57
C VAL A 196 18.98 -1.49 1.60
N ILE A 197 18.18 -2.26 0.84
CA ILE A 197 18.69 -3.15 -0.21
C ILE A 197 19.52 -2.37 -1.22
N PHE A 198 18.98 -1.28 -1.74
CA PHE A 198 19.63 -0.45 -2.75
C PHE A 198 20.97 0.09 -2.25
N LEU A 199 21.00 0.70 -1.06
CA LEU A 199 22.20 1.28 -0.48
C LEU A 199 23.28 0.21 -0.23
N VAL A 200 22.91 -0.92 0.37
CA VAL A 200 23.83 -2.03 0.61
C VAL A 200 24.38 -2.57 -0.72
N ALA A 201 23.52 -2.79 -1.72
CA ALA A 201 23.93 -3.30 -3.02
C ALA A 201 24.90 -2.35 -3.73
N CYS A 202 24.62 -1.04 -3.69
CA CYS A 202 25.52 0.01 -4.19
C CYS A 202 26.90 -0.05 -3.51
N VAL A 203 26.94 0.00 -2.17
CA VAL A 203 28.20 0.04 -1.42
C VAL A 203 29.00 -1.25 -1.59
N VAL A 204 28.34 -2.43 -1.54
CA VAL A 204 29.01 -3.72 -1.76
C VAL A 204 29.61 -3.79 -3.14
N THR A 205 28.86 -3.41 -4.17
CA THR A 205 29.32 -3.43 -5.57
C THR A 205 30.48 -2.48 -5.77
N ALA A 206 30.36 -1.23 -5.32
CA ALA A 206 31.40 -0.22 -5.39
C ALA A 206 32.69 -0.68 -4.70
N ARG A 207 32.61 -1.19 -3.46
CA ARG A 207 33.81 -1.67 -2.74
C ARG A 207 34.46 -2.87 -3.41
N ARG A 208 33.67 -3.80 -3.95
CA ARG A 208 34.22 -4.96 -4.69
C ARG A 208 34.92 -4.52 -5.96
N ILE A 209 34.36 -3.57 -6.71
CA ILE A 209 35.00 -3.03 -7.92
C ILE A 209 36.27 -2.26 -7.54
N TYR A 210 36.22 -1.40 -6.53
CA TYR A 210 37.38 -0.65 -6.03
C TYR A 210 38.54 -1.58 -5.67
N TYR A 211 38.30 -2.62 -4.86
CA TYR A 211 39.35 -3.58 -4.51
C TYR A 211 39.81 -4.42 -5.71
N ARG A 212 38.98 -4.63 -6.74
CA ARG A 212 39.42 -5.29 -7.98
C ARG A 212 40.38 -4.42 -8.78
N VAL A 213 40.18 -3.10 -8.79
CA VAL A 213 41.01 -2.14 -9.52
C VAL A 213 42.30 -1.85 -8.76
N VAL A 214 42.21 -1.60 -7.45
CA VAL A 214 43.36 -1.22 -6.61
C VAL A 214 44.27 -2.40 -6.26
N LEU A 215 43.72 -3.61 -6.11
CA LEU A 215 44.55 -4.81 -5.89
C LEU A 215 45.11 -5.38 -7.19
N LYS A 216 44.97 -4.72 -8.35
CA LYS A 216 45.65 -5.16 -9.59
C LYS A 216 47.16 -5.21 -9.36
#